data_AF-A0A1J5Q0H1-F1
#
_entry.id   AF-A0A1J5Q0H1-F1
#
_cell.length_a   1.000
_cell.length_b   1.000
_cell.length_c   1.000
_cell.angle_alpha   90.00
_cell.angle_beta   90.00
_cell.angle_gamma   90.00
#
_symmetry.space_group_name_H-M   'P 1'
#
loop_
_entity.id
_entity.type
_entity.pdbx_description
1 polymer ?
#
loop_
_entity_poly.entity_id
_entity_poly.type
_entity_poly.pdbx_seq_one_letter_code
_entity_poly.pdbx_strand_id
1 'polypeptide(L)'
;MQIKGAELPFEDEKFSYVALTRIPVAWRLARVLAQPVVSKVEVAAKLCTPDGLALTRVPSRAKADYARARRWRWGDAVMEEG
;
A
#
# COMPACT_ATOMS: atom_id res chain seq x y z
N MET A 1 22.00 -7.80 32.26
CA MET A 1 21.88 -6.38 31.89
C MET A 1 20.40 -6.11 31.69
N GLN A 2 19.85 -5.20 32.50
CA GLN A 2 18.43 -4.90 32.58
C GLN A 2 17.86 -4.46 31.23
N ILE A 3 16.69 -4.99 30.90
CA ILE A 3 15.79 -4.44 29.88
C ILE A 3 15.43 -3.04 30.37
N LYS A 4 15.83 -1.99 29.63
CA LYS A 4 15.34 -0.64 29.88
C LYS A 4 13.84 -0.63 29.60
N GLY A 5 13.04 -0.57 30.67
CA GLY A 5 11.62 -0.30 30.62
C GLY A 5 11.38 1.11 30.07
N ALA A 6 11.16 1.19 28.77
CA ALA A 6 10.50 2.32 28.15
C ALA A 6 9.13 1.81 27.69
N GLU A 7 8.07 2.26 28.34
CA GLU A 7 6.72 2.12 27.80
C GLU A 7 6.65 2.96 26.52
N LEU A 8 6.40 2.32 25.38
CA LEU A 8 5.99 3.04 24.19
C LEU A 8 4.66 3.72 24.53
N PRO A 9 4.42 5.00 24.13
CA PRO A 9 3.17 5.69 24.45
C PRO A 9 1.95 5.13 23.70
N PHE A 10 2.07 3.96 23.06
CA PHE A 10 1.04 3.28 22.32
C PHE A 10 1.27 1.77 22.38
N GLU A 11 0.17 1.02 22.52
CA GLU A 11 0.16 -0.42 22.29
C GLU A 11 -0.08 -0.73 20.80
N ASP A 12 0.58 -1.75 20.27
CA ASP A 12 0.37 -2.25 18.90
C ASP A 12 -0.76 -3.29 18.89
N GLU A 13 -2.00 -2.83 19.08
CA GLU A 13 -3.19 -3.68 18.98
C GLU A 13 -3.67 -3.78 17.51
N LYS A 14 -3.89 -5.01 17.04
CA LYS A 14 -4.30 -5.27 15.66
C LYS A 14 -5.81 -5.09 15.52
N PHE A 15 -6.24 -4.05 14.81
CA PHE A 15 -7.65 -3.78 14.50
C PHE A 15 -7.99 -4.02 13.03
N SER A 16 -9.24 -4.36 12.76
CA SER A 16 -9.86 -4.33 11.44
C SER A 16 -11.14 -3.49 11.52
N TYR A 17 -11.36 -2.59 10.56
CA TYR A 17 -12.53 -1.73 10.51
C TYR A 17 -13.17 -1.76 9.12
N VAL A 18 -14.47 -1.45 9.05
CA VAL A 18 -15.21 -1.30 7.79
C VAL A 18 -15.93 0.04 7.83
N ALA A 19 -15.77 0.84 6.78
CA ALA A 19 -16.52 2.08 6.59
C ALA A 19 -17.54 1.89 5.46
N LEU A 20 -18.81 2.20 5.72
CA LEU A 20 -19.92 2.04 4.76
C LEU A 20 -20.59 3.40 4.51
N THR A 21 -21.07 3.60 3.29
CA THR A 21 -21.86 4.79 2.91
C THR A 21 -23.04 4.39 2.01
N ARG A 22 -24.14 5.13 2.08
CA ARG A 22 -25.29 5.00 1.17
C ARG A 22 -25.07 5.73 -0.15
N ILE A 23 -24.03 6.57 -0.25
CA ILE A 23 -23.69 7.32 -1.45
C ILE A 23 -23.01 6.38 -2.45
N PRO A 24 -23.46 6.31 -3.71
CA PRO A 24 -22.78 5.52 -4.74
C PRO A 24 -21.31 5.95 -4.90
N VAL A 25 -20.39 4.98 -4.89
CA VAL A 25 -18.96 5.23 -5.11
C VAL A 25 -18.65 4.99 -6.59
N ALA A 26 -18.35 6.07 -7.32
CA ALA A 26 -18.22 6.03 -8.77
C ALA A 26 -17.04 5.19 -9.29
N TRP A 27 -15.90 5.17 -8.57
CA TRP A 27 -14.74 4.37 -8.95
C TRP A 27 -13.99 3.81 -7.74
N ARG A 28 -13.62 2.53 -7.82
CA ARG A 28 -12.68 1.88 -6.92
C ARG A 28 -11.34 1.71 -7.64
N LEU A 29 -10.49 2.72 -7.51
CA LEU A 29 -9.07 2.56 -7.86
C LEU A 29 -8.42 1.54 -6.92
N ALA A 30 -7.37 0.88 -7.41
CA ALA A 30 -6.60 -0.02 -6.59
C ALA A 30 -5.97 0.76 -5.41
N ARG A 31 -5.89 0.14 -4.24
CA ARG A 31 -5.27 0.77 -3.05
C ARG A 31 -4.01 0.05 -2.61
N VAL A 32 -2.98 0.82 -2.30
CA VAL A 32 -1.75 0.31 -1.69
C VAL A 32 -2.01 -0.10 -0.25
N LEU A 33 -1.89 -1.39 0.07
CA LEU A 33 -2.27 -1.97 1.37
C LEU A 33 -1.15 -2.00 2.40
N ALA A 34 0.10 -1.79 1.98
CA ALA A 34 1.26 -1.75 2.84
C ALA A 34 2.33 -0.85 2.23
N GLN A 35 3.30 -0.42 3.03
CA GLN A 35 4.44 0.35 2.55
C GLN A 35 5.11 -0.37 1.36
N PRO A 36 5.17 0.25 0.17
CA PRO A 36 5.83 -0.36 -0.98
C PRO A 36 7.32 -0.59 -0.73
N VAL A 37 7.84 -1.71 -1.23
CA VAL A 37 9.28 -2.00 -1.23
C VAL A 37 9.88 -1.43 -2.50
N VAL A 38 10.78 -0.46 -2.35
CA VAL A 38 11.42 0.24 -3.48
C VAL A 38 12.89 -0.18 -3.55
N SER A 39 13.31 -0.68 -4.71
CA SER A 39 14.70 -1.04 -5.02
C SER A 39 15.12 -0.46 -6.37
N LYS A 40 16.42 -0.48 -6.70
CA LYS A 40 16.90 -0.05 -8.03
C LYS A 40 16.34 -0.91 -9.19
N VAL A 41 15.86 -2.12 -8.89
CA VAL A 41 15.40 -3.10 -9.89
C VAL A 41 13.89 -3.02 -10.10
N GLU A 42 13.12 -2.85 -9.03
CA GLU A 42 11.66 -2.78 -9.08
C GLU A 42 11.05 -2.10 -7.85
N VAL A 43 9.80 -1.69 -8.00
CA VAL A 43 8.88 -1.40 -6.90
C VAL A 43 7.93 -2.57 -6.74
N ALA A 44 7.85 -3.15 -5.54
CA ALA A 44 6.87 -4.18 -5.21
C ALA A 44 5.83 -3.61 -4.21
N ALA A 45 4.55 -3.82 -4.51
CA ALA A 45 3.45 -3.34 -3.68
C ALA A 45 2.32 -4.38 -3.60
N LYS A 46 1.67 -4.43 -2.43
CA LYS A 46 0.43 -5.19 -2.23
C LYS A 46 -0.75 -4.27 -2.50
N LEU A 47 -1.55 -4.58 -3.52
CA LEU A 47 -2.70 -3.77 -3.94
C LEU A 47 -4.02 -4.47 -3.64
N CYS A 48 -5.03 -3.70 -3.22
CA CYS A 48 -6.43 -4.09 -3.23
C CYS A 48 -7.04 -3.55 -4.52
N THR A 49 -7.28 -4.41 -5.49
CA THR A 49 -7.82 -4.10 -6.82
C THR A 49 -9.31 -4.46 -6.89
N PRO A 50 -10.03 -4.05 -7.94
CA PRO A 50 -11.42 -4.49 -8.16
C PRO A 50 -11.59 -6.01 -8.21
N ASP A 51 -10.57 -6.73 -8.71
CA ASP A 51 -10.57 -8.19 -8.86
C ASP A 51 -10.02 -8.93 -7.62
N GLY A 52 -9.57 -8.18 -6.60
CA GLY A 52 -9.11 -8.73 -5.33
C GLY A 52 -7.71 -8.29 -4.96
N LEU A 53 -7.00 -9.16 -4.25
CA LEU A 53 -5.67 -8.84 -3.72
C LEU A 53 -4.58 -9.20 -4.74
N ALA A 54 -3.78 -8.21 -5.14
CA ALA A 54 -2.68 -8.41 -6.08
C ALA A 54 -1.31 -8.04 -5.48
N LEU A 55 -0.27 -8.74 -5.90
CA LEU A 55 1.13 -8.35 -5.69
C LEU A 55 1.67 -7.77 -6.98
N THR A 56 1.80 -6.46 -7.04
CA THR A 56 2.23 -5.73 -8.23
C THR A 56 3.73 -5.47 -8.16
N ARG A 57 4.43 -5.71 -9.26
CA ARG A 57 5.86 -5.43 -9.43
C ARG A 57 6.07 -4.52 -10.63
N VAL A 58 6.62 -3.34 -10.39
CA VAL A 58 6.91 -2.35 -11.44
C VAL A 58 8.42 -2.31 -11.65
N PRO A 59 8.96 -2.90 -12.73
CA PRO A 59 10.40 -2.97 -12.95
C PRO A 59 10.96 -1.61 -13.37
N SER A 60 12.20 -1.31 -13.01
CA SER A 60 12.84 -0.01 -13.28
C SER A 60 13.02 0.30 -14.76
N ARG A 61 13.02 -0.74 -15.62
CA ARG A 61 13.00 -0.60 -17.09
C ARG A 61 11.71 0.06 -17.61
N ALA A 62 10.60 -0.06 -16.89
CA ALA A 62 9.33 0.60 -17.20
C ALA A 62 9.36 2.04 -16.67
N LYS A 63 10.22 2.87 -17.27
CA LYS A 63 10.70 4.16 -16.75
C LYS A 63 9.62 5.04 -16.10
N ALA A 64 8.55 5.35 -16.83
CA ALA A 64 7.48 6.23 -16.36
C ALA A 64 6.70 5.59 -15.19
N ASP A 65 6.38 4.31 -15.34
CA ASP A 65 5.60 3.55 -14.36
C ASP A 65 6.38 3.37 -13.07
N TYR A 66 7.67 3.04 -13.17
CA TYR A 66 8.57 2.98 -12.02
C TYR A 66 8.68 4.34 -11.33
N ALA A 67 8.76 5.44 -12.09
CA ALA A 67 8.80 6.79 -11.52
C ALA A 67 7.50 7.16 -10.79
N ARG A 68 6.34 6.66 -11.23
CA ARG A 68 5.06 6.79 -10.51
C ARG A 68 5.05 5.88 -9.27
N ALA A 69 5.34 4.59 -9.45
CA ALA A 69 5.26 3.57 -8.42
C ALA A 69 6.21 3.82 -7.25
N ARG A 70 7.42 4.35 -7.49
CA ARG A 70 8.37 4.68 -6.41
C ARG A 70 7.86 5.79 -5.46
N ARG A 71 6.83 6.53 -5.88
CA ARG A 71 6.19 7.58 -5.08
C ARG A 71 4.96 7.09 -4.32
N TRP A 72 4.50 5.87 -4.56
CA TRP A 72 3.39 5.29 -3.82
C TRP A 72 3.68 5.27 -2.31
N ARG A 73 2.61 5.46 -1.55
CA ARG A 73 2.54 5.40 -0.10
C ARG A 73 1.43 4.44 0.31
N TRP A 74 1.52 3.93 1.54
CA TRP A 74 0.43 3.17 2.12
C TRP A 74 -0.86 4.00 2.13
N GLY A 75 -1.96 3.42 1.62
CA GLY A 75 -3.27 4.08 1.52
C GLY A 75 -3.52 4.78 0.19
N ASP A 76 -2.50 4.99 -0.66
CA ASP A 76 -2.67 5.66 -1.94
C ASP A 76 -3.64 4.90 -2.84
N ALA A 77 -4.49 5.66 -3.54
CA ALA A 77 -5.26 5.17 -4.66
C ALA A 77 -4.40 5.26 -5.94
N VAL A 78 -4.25 4.13 -6.63
CA VAL A 78 -3.37 3.99 -7.79
C VAL A 78 -4.15 3.39 -8.95
N MET A 79 -3.80 3.83 -10.16
CA MET A 79 -4.27 3.15 -11.37
C MET A 79 -3.39 1.93 -11.57
N GLU A 80 -4.02 0.77 -11.63
CA GLU A 80 -3.37 -0.45 -12.11
C GLU A 80 -3.33 -0.35 -13.64
N GLU A 81 -2.13 -0.22 -14.21
CA GLU A 81 -1.95 -0.54 -15.62
C GLU A 81 -1.75 -2.05 -15.68
N GLY A 82 -2.75 -2.74 -16.24
CA GLY A 82 -2.71 -4.17 -16.53
C GLY A 82 -1.68 -4.52 -17.59
#